data_AF-A0A7Y3KK10-F1
#
_entry.id   AF-A0A7Y3KK10-F1
#
_cell.length_a   1.000
_cell.length_b   1.000
_cell.length_c   1.000
_cell.angle_alpha   90.00
_cell.angle_beta   90.00
_cell.angle_gamma   90.00
#
_symmetry.space_group_name_H-M   'P 1'
#
loop_
_entity.id
_entity.type
_entity.pdbx_description
1 polymer ?
#
loop_
_entity_poly.entity_id
_entity_poly.type
_entity_poly.pdbx_seq_one_letter_code
_entity_poly.pdbx_strand_id
1 'polypeptide(L)' 'MIIVQIKEGDNLEKSLKSFKKKFDRIGVVKQLRARKVYNKPSVVRRQKRLKAILRQKYVDSLE' A
#
# COMPACT_ATOMS: atom_id res chain seq x y z
N MET A 1 -10.33 0.49 11.77
CA MET A 1 -10.90 1.84 11.96
C MET A 1 -9.74 2.81 12.18
N ILE A 2 -9.67 3.92 11.45
CA ILE A 2 -8.57 4.89 11.63
C ILE A 2 -9.01 5.90 12.68
N ILE A 3 -8.35 5.92 13.83
CA ILE A 3 -8.59 6.90 14.88
C ILE A 3 -7.36 7.82 14.95
N VAL A 4 -7.61 9.13 14.86
CA VAL A 4 -6.62 10.18 15.10
C VAL A 4 -7.11 10.95 16.31
N GLN A 5 -6.35 10.90 17.40
CA GLN A 5 -6.62 11.69 18.59
C GLN A 5 -6.21 13.14 18.32
N ILE A 6 -7.10 14.08 18.59
CA ILE A 6 -6.88 15.52 18.45
C ILE A 6 -7.08 16.11 19.85
N LYS A 7 -6.11 16.87 20.35
CA LYS A 7 -6.23 17.60 21.62
C LYS A 7 -6.61 19.06 21.37
N GLU A 8 -7.19 19.73 22.36
CA GLU A 8 -7.49 21.16 22.28
C GLU A 8 -6.18 21.96 22.16
N GLY A 9 -6.03 22.72 21.07
CA GLY A 9 -4.80 23.44 20.70
C GLY A 9 -4.00 22.83 19.55
N ASP A 10 -4.38 21.64 19.04
CA ASP A 10 -3.73 21.05 17.88
C ASP A 10 -4.13 21.76 16.57
N ASN A 11 -3.14 22.06 15.72
CA ASN A 11 -3.38 22.59 14.39
C ASN A 11 -4.05 21.53 13.49
N LEU A 12 -5.24 21.83 12.97
CA LEU A 12 -6.06 20.97 12.11
C LEU A 12 -5.27 20.34 10.95
N GLU A 13 -4.36 21.09 10.32
CA GLU A 13 -3.54 20.61 9.20
C GLU A 13 -2.62 19.44 9.59
N LYS A 14 -2.05 19.48 10.81
CA LYS A 14 -1.18 18.41 11.31
C LYS A 14 -1.97 17.13 11.53
N SER A 15 -3.21 17.24 12.02
CA SER A 15 -4.12 16.12 12.22
C SER A 15 -4.54 15.49 10.89
N LEU A 16 -4.87 16.31 9.88
CA LEU A 16 -5.18 15.85 8.51
C LEU A 16 -3.99 15.15 7.84
N LYS A 17 -2.78 15.70 7.97
CA LYS A 17 -1.57 15.08 7.43
C LYS A 17 -1.27 13.74 8.10
N SER A 18 -1.49 13.65 9.41
CA SER A 18 -1.32 12.40 10.18
C SER A 18 -2.37 11.36 9.81
N PHE A 19 -3.63 11.77 9.61
CA PHE A 19 -4.69 10.91 9.08
C PHE A 19 -4.34 10.36 7.70
N LYS A 20 -3.93 11.22 6.77
CA LYS A 20 -3.53 10.82 5.41
C LYS A 20 -2.38 9.82 5.43
N LYS A 21 -1.34 10.07 6.22
CA LYS A 21 -0.22 9.12 6.40
C LYS A 21 -0.69 7.76 6.95
N LYS A 22 -1.60 7.74 7.93
CA LYS A 22 -2.17 6.48 8.47
C LYS A 22 -3.02 5.76 7.43
N PHE A 23 -3.83 6.49 6.66
CA PHE A 23 -4.67 5.96 5.60
C PHE A 23 -3.85 5.31 4.47
N ASP A 24 -2.80 6.01 4.01
CA ASP A 24 -1.90 5.52 2.97
C ASP A 24 -1.10 4.30 3.45
N ARG A 25 -0.65 4.30 4.71
CA ARG A 25 0.08 3.16 5.31
C ARG A 25 -0.76 1.90 5.38
N ILE A 26 -2.05 2.01 5.70
CA ILE A 26 -2.96 0.86 5.75
C ILE A 26 -3.27 0.36 4.33
N GLY A 27 -3.22 1.24 3.32
CA GLY A 27 -3.36 0.85 1.93
C GLY A 27 -4.77 0.37 1.57
N VAL A 28 -5.80 0.86 2.28
CA VAL A 28 -7.21 0.47 2.08
C VAL A 28 -7.62 0.64 0.62
N VAL A 29 -7.25 1.75 -0.02
CA VAL A 29 -7.54 2.02 -1.45
C VAL A 29 -6.95 0.95 -2.36
N LYS A 30 -5.73 0.49 -2.07
CA LYS A 30 -5.07 -0.56 -2.85
C LYS A 30 -5.79 -1.89 -2.70
N GLN A 31 -6.24 -2.23 -1.48
CA GLN A 31 -7.02 -3.44 -1.23
C GLN A 31 -8.38 -3.39 -1.91
N LEU A 32 -9.09 -2.26 -1.84
CA LEU A 32 -10.37 -2.04 -2.52
C LEU A 32 -10.22 -2.21 -4.04
N ARG A 33 -9.20 -1.59 -4.63
CA ARG A 33 -8.91 -1.74 -6.07
C ARG A 33 -8.61 -3.19 -6.45
N ALA A 34 -7.83 -3.90 -5.64
CA ALA A 34 -7.49 -5.30 -5.90
C ALA A 34 -8.68 -6.26 -5.75
N ARG A 35 -9.63 -5.94 -4.86
CA ARG A 35 -10.83 -6.73 -4.60
C ARG A 35 -11.99 -6.43 -5.55
N LYS A 36 -11.93 -5.32 -6.30
CA LYS A 36 -12.98 -4.93 -7.27
C LYS A 36 -13.20 -5.98 -8.36
N VAL A 37 -12.19 -6.77 -8.69
CA VAL A 37 -12.24 -7.78 -9.75
C VAL A 37 -11.76 -9.12 -9.21
N TYR A 38 -12.41 -10.21 -9.63
CA TYR A 38 -11.93 -11.55 -9.34
C TYR A 38 -10.68 -11.87 -10.18
N ASN A 39 -9.57 -12.13 -9.49
CA ASN A 39 -8.33 -12.57 -10.13
C ASN A 39 -8.12 -14.05 -9.86
N LYS A 40 -8.08 -14.87 -10.92
CA LYS A 40 -7.79 -16.30 -10.81
C LYS A 40 -6.45 -16.52 -10.09
N PRO A 41 -6.34 -17.52 -9.18
CA PRO A 41 -5.13 -17.74 -8.40
C PRO A 41 -3.89 -18.03 -9.27
N SER A 42 -4.08 -18.64 -10.44
CA SER A 42 -3.02 -18.88 -11.43
C SER A 42 -2.39 -17.57 -11.94
N VAL A 43 -3.22 -16.57 -12.24
CA VAL A 43 -2.78 -15.26 -12.75
C VAL A 43 -1.99 -14.52 -11.66
N VAL A 44 -2.48 -14.54 -10.42
CA VAL A 44 -1.79 -13.91 -9.27
C VAL A 44 -0.41 -14.56 -9.03
N ARG A 45 -0.33 -15.90 -9.07
CA ARG A 45 0.94 -16.63 -8.91
C ARG A 45 1.94 -16.30 -10.01
N ARG A 46 1.47 -16.21 -11.27
CA ARG A 46 2.30 -15.82 -12.41
C ARG A 46 2.88 -14.41 -12.24
N GLN A 47 2.05 -13.43 -11.88
CA GLN A 47 2.48 -12.06 -11.64
C GLN A 47 3.53 -11.96 -10.51
N LYS A 48 3.34 -12.73 -9.42
CA LYS A 48 4.32 -12.79 -8.31
C LYS A 48 5.68 -13.29 -8.78
N ARG A 49 5.71 -14.36 -9.59
CA ARG A 49 6.96 -14.93 -10.13
C ARG A 49 7.68 -13.95 -11.06
N LEU A 50 6.95 -13.32 -11.98
CA LEU A 50 7.53 -12.33 -12.90
C LEU A 50 8.15 -11.15 -12.14
N LYS A 51 7.46 -10.65 -11.11
CA LYS A 51 7.99 -9.57 -10.26
C LYS A 51 9.26 -9.98 -9.51
N ALA A 52 9.35 -11.23 -9.05
CA ALA A 52 10.53 -11.74 -8.38
C ALA A 52 11.73 -11.84 -9.34
N ILE A 53 11.53 -12.39 -10.54
CA ILE A 53 12.56 -12.46 -11.59
C ILE A 53 13.08 -11.06 -11.94
N LEU A 54 12.17 -10.10 -12.14
CA LEU A 54 12.55 -8.73 -12.47
C LEU A 54 13.39 -8.10 -11.35
N ARG A 55 13.04 -8.34 -10.08
CA ARG A 55 13.84 -7.85 -8.95
C ARG A 55 15.20 -8.53 -8.86
N GLN A 56 15.26 -9.85 -9.10
CA GLN A 56 16.52 -10.59 -9.08
C GLN A 56 17.48 -10.05 -10.14
N LYS A 57 17.01 -9.93 -11.40
CA LYS A 57 17.80 -9.34 -12.50
C LYS A 57 18.34 -7.96 -12.19
N TYR A 58 17.57 -7.14 -11.48
CA TYR A 58 18.02 -5.81 -11.06
C TYR A 58 19.13 -5.88 -10.02
N VAL A 59 19.04 -6.79 -9.05
CA VAL A 59 20.10 -7.01 -8.05
C VAL A 59 21.36 -7.55 -8.73
N ASP A 60 21.22 -8.58 -9.58
CA ASP A 60 22.33 -9.19 -10.30
C ASP A 60 23.04 -8.19 -11.24
N SER A 61 22.35 -7.16 -11.72
CA SER A 61 22.93 -6.11 -12.56
C SER A 61 23.69 -5.02 -11.80
N LEU A 62 23.52 -4.98 -10.47
CA LEU A 62 24.20 -4.03 -9.60
C LEU A 62 25.45 -4.63 -8.94
N GLU A 63 25.55 -5.96 -8.90
CA GLU A 63 26.76 -6.72 -8.58
C GLU A 63 27.74 -6.69 -9.76
#